data_AF-A0A7S3NH52-F1
#
_entry.id   AF-A0A7S3NH52-F1
#
_cell.length_a   1.000
_cell.length_b   1.000
_cell.length_c   1.000
_cell.angle_alpha   90.00
_cell.angle_beta   90.00
_cell.angle_gamma   90.00
#
_symmetry.space_group_name_H-M   'P 1'
#
loop_
_entity.id
_entity.type
_entity.pdbx_description
1 polymer ?
#
loop_
_entity_poly.entity_id
_entity_poly.type
_entity_poly.pdbx_seq_one_letter_code
_entity_poly.pdbx_strand_id
1 'polypeptide(L)'
;KTAIAQEFGIFNRLYTAVPTSSMPNHMFTQTGTSCGTKNNIFPWSSCGGSQLLYPQWTIYDQMKVDGIEFGIYFEAKPKTIEPPDAYMTGVLRALSEWRLFDQFKIQAKNGQLPAFSWVIPNHISTDHPCNDIRLGEAVQKEVYEVLRASEKWNSTLFFSLSM
;
A
#
# COMPACT_ATOMS: atom_id res chain seq x y z
N LYS A 1 -5.47 -9.64 -15.23
CA LYS A 1 -5.98 -8.25 -15.06
C LYS A 1 -6.99 -7.80 -16.12
N THR A 2 -7.00 -8.37 -17.33
CA THR A 2 -7.89 -7.98 -18.44
C THR A 2 -9.37 -7.92 -18.09
N ALA A 3 -9.89 -8.92 -17.37
CA ALA A 3 -11.32 -8.95 -17.00
C ALA A 3 -11.75 -7.73 -16.17
N ILE A 4 -10.94 -7.30 -15.19
CA ILE A 4 -11.24 -6.08 -14.40
C ILE A 4 -11.19 -4.84 -15.29
N ALA A 5 -10.22 -4.75 -16.20
CA ALA A 5 -10.10 -3.60 -17.10
C ALA A 5 -11.27 -3.46 -18.10
N GLN A 6 -11.98 -4.56 -18.39
CA GLN A 6 -13.15 -4.55 -19.26
C GLN A 6 -14.42 -4.07 -18.56
N GLU A 7 -14.48 -4.20 -17.23
CA GLU A 7 -15.67 -3.91 -16.42
C GLU A 7 -15.58 -2.59 -15.64
N PHE A 8 -14.38 -2.01 -15.49
CA PHE A 8 -14.13 -0.84 -14.65
C PHE A 8 -13.29 0.25 -15.34
N GLY A 9 -13.27 1.43 -14.73
CA GLY A 9 -12.45 2.55 -15.19
C GLY A 9 -10.96 2.25 -15.13
N ILE A 10 -10.24 2.58 -16.20
CA ILE A 10 -8.79 2.43 -16.29
C ILE A 10 -8.11 3.79 -16.47
N PHE A 11 -6.89 3.91 -15.94
CA PHE A 11 -6.01 5.03 -16.23
C PHE A 11 -4.96 4.57 -17.24
N ASN A 12 -5.13 4.94 -18.52
CA ASN A 12 -4.21 4.60 -19.61
C ASN A 12 -3.03 5.56 -19.76
N ARG A 13 -2.97 6.60 -18.91
CA ARG A 13 -1.89 7.61 -18.83
C ARG A 13 -1.61 7.99 -17.37
N LEU A 14 -1.55 6.98 -16.49
CA LEU A 14 -1.06 7.13 -15.12
C LEU A 14 0.43 6.86 -15.10
N TYR A 15 1.20 7.81 -14.59
CA TYR A 15 2.65 7.72 -14.48
C TYR A 15 3.04 7.59 -13.01
N THR A 16 4.17 6.94 -12.75
CA THR A 16 4.83 7.03 -11.45
C THR A 16 5.20 8.49 -11.18
N ALA A 17 5.17 8.90 -9.91
CA ALA A 17 5.38 10.30 -9.55
C ALA A 17 6.77 10.81 -9.97
N VAL A 18 7.77 9.93 -9.91
CA VAL A 18 9.14 10.22 -10.35
C VAL A 18 9.72 9.06 -11.16
N PRO A 19 10.49 9.33 -12.23
CA PRO A 19 11.07 8.30 -13.09
C PRO A 19 12.33 7.70 -12.44
N THR A 20 12.16 7.07 -11.28
CA THR A 20 13.23 6.43 -10.54
C THR A 20 12.74 5.17 -9.80
N SER A 21 13.55 4.63 -8.90
CA SER A 21 13.32 3.38 -8.16
C SER A 21 11.99 3.35 -7.38
N SER A 22 11.63 2.15 -6.91
CA SER A 22 10.41 1.87 -6.16
C SER A 22 10.24 2.76 -4.91
N MET A 23 11.28 2.91 -4.07
CA MET A 23 11.14 3.58 -2.77
C MET A 23 10.67 5.05 -2.88
N PRO A 24 11.24 5.92 -3.75
CA PRO A 24 10.70 7.26 -3.99
C PRO A 24 9.22 7.27 -4.38
N ASN A 25 8.78 6.34 -5.24
CA ASN A 25 7.38 6.28 -5.69
C ASN A 25 6.42 5.79 -4.61
N HIS A 26 6.84 4.85 -3.76
CA HIS A 26 6.11 4.50 -2.53
C HIS A 26 5.89 5.72 -1.64
N MET A 27 6.92 6.53 -1.41
CA MET A 27 6.78 7.75 -0.60
C MET A 27 5.83 8.77 -1.22
N PHE A 28 5.89 8.99 -2.53
CA PHE A 28 4.98 9.92 -3.20
C PHE A 28 3.52 9.50 -3.01
N THR A 29 3.22 8.21 -3.10
CA THR A 29 1.85 7.69 -2.88
C THR A 29 1.35 7.95 -1.45
N GLN A 30 2.24 7.92 -0.46
CA GLN A 30 1.86 8.11 0.94
C GLN A 30 1.94 9.56 1.43
N THR A 31 2.73 10.41 0.77
CA THR A 31 3.17 11.70 1.35
C THR A 31 3.26 12.86 0.36
N GLY A 32 3.11 12.61 -0.95
CA GLY A 32 3.27 13.63 -1.99
C GLY A 32 4.70 14.11 -2.24
N THR A 33 5.71 13.49 -1.62
CA THR A 33 7.13 13.81 -1.80
C THR A 33 8.01 12.58 -1.56
N SER A 34 9.23 12.55 -2.12
CA SER A 34 10.25 11.55 -1.76
C SER A 34 11.25 12.05 -0.71
N CYS A 35 11.02 13.22 -0.11
CA CYS A 35 12.01 13.92 0.69
C CYS A 35 13.35 14.14 -0.03
N GLY A 36 13.37 14.11 -1.37
CA GLY A 36 14.58 14.23 -2.15
C GLY A 36 15.35 12.92 -2.34
N THR A 37 14.87 11.78 -1.82
CA THR A 37 15.45 10.49 -2.20
C THR A 37 15.18 10.19 -3.67
N LYS A 38 16.23 9.69 -4.33
CA LYS A 38 16.22 9.35 -5.76
C LYS A 38 16.44 7.87 -6.00
N ASN A 39 16.72 7.07 -4.98
CA ASN A 39 17.07 5.65 -5.14
C ASN A 39 16.42 4.83 -4.01
N ASN A 40 16.56 3.51 -4.07
CA ASN A 40 16.17 2.57 -3.01
C ASN A 40 17.07 2.67 -1.76
N ILE A 41 16.99 3.79 -1.04
CA ILE A 41 17.75 4.07 0.19
C ILE A 41 16.82 3.96 1.40
N PHE A 42 17.15 3.04 2.31
CA PHE A 42 16.28 2.58 3.39
C PHE A 42 16.84 2.85 4.80
N PRO A 43 17.78 3.79 4.97
CA PRO A 43 17.45 4.79 5.99
C PRO A 43 17.66 6.21 5.49
N TRP A 44 16.90 7.16 6.04
CA TRP A 44 17.03 8.56 5.68
C TRP A 44 18.42 9.11 5.98
N SER A 45 19.07 8.60 7.03
CA SER A 45 20.46 8.90 7.37
C SER A 45 21.46 8.54 6.25
N SER A 46 21.20 7.50 5.46
CA SER A 46 22.00 7.16 4.28
C SER A 46 21.68 8.01 3.05
N CYS A 47 20.63 8.84 3.12
CA CYS A 47 20.25 9.80 2.07
C CYS A 47 20.55 11.25 2.49
N GLY A 48 21.39 11.47 3.51
CA GLY A 48 21.80 12.79 4.01
C GLY A 48 20.90 13.36 5.11
N GLY A 49 19.93 12.59 5.60
CA GLY A 49 19.09 12.93 6.73
C GLY A 49 19.79 12.84 8.09
N SER A 50 19.22 13.51 9.09
CA SER A 50 19.69 13.44 10.48
C SER A 50 19.03 12.33 11.32
N GLN A 51 18.03 11.64 10.76
CA GLN A 51 17.24 10.61 11.44
C GLN A 51 17.29 9.29 10.67
N LEU A 52 16.96 8.18 11.34
CA LEU A 52 16.90 6.86 10.71
C LEU A 52 15.78 6.78 9.65
N LEU A 53 14.63 7.36 9.96
CA LEU A 53 13.42 7.28 9.15
C LEU A 53 13.16 8.60 8.42
N TYR A 54 12.44 8.47 7.32
CA TYR A 54 11.97 9.56 6.48
C TYR A 54 10.89 10.36 7.22
N PRO A 55 11.11 11.66 7.51
CA PRO A 55 10.33 12.41 8.50
C PRO A 55 9.06 13.06 7.95
N GLN A 56 8.80 12.98 6.64
CA GLN A 56 7.66 13.63 6.01
C GLN A 56 6.31 13.20 6.60
N TRP A 57 5.36 14.12 6.54
CA TRP A 57 3.98 13.89 6.94
C TRP A 57 3.30 12.91 5.98
N THR A 58 2.70 11.87 6.53
CA THR A 58 2.00 10.84 5.76
C THR A 58 0.50 11.09 5.74
N ILE A 59 -0.18 10.50 4.77
CA ILE A 59 -1.65 10.48 4.74
C ILE A 59 -2.23 9.89 6.05
N TYR A 60 -1.54 8.93 6.67
CA TYR A 60 -1.93 8.35 7.95
C TYR A 60 -1.87 9.34 9.11
N ASP A 61 -0.87 10.22 9.12
CA ASP A 61 -0.77 11.28 10.12
C ASP A 61 -1.96 12.24 10.01
N GLN A 62 -2.31 12.61 8.77
CA GLN A 62 -3.47 13.46 8.51
C GLN A 62 -4.77 12.77 8.94
N MET A 63 -4.96 11.51 8.59
CA MET A 63 -6.14 10.74 9.01
C MET A 63 -6.26 10.64 10.53
N LYS A 64 -5.14 10.48 11.27
CA LYS A 64 -5.16 10.51 12.74
C LYS A 64 -5.57 11.87 13.30
N VAL A 65 -5.10 12.97 12.72
CA VAL A 65 -5.52 14.33 13.14
C VAL A 65 -7.02 14.53 12.92
N ASP A 66 -7.54 14.03 11.81
CA ASP A 66 -8.95 14.21 11.42
C ASP A 66 -9.89 13.16 12.05
N GLY A 67 -9.36 12.20 12.81
CA GLY A 67 -10.15 11.13 13.42
C GLY A 67 -10.75 10.15 12.41
N ILE A 68 -10.14 10.01 11.23
CA ILE A 68 -10.57 9.10 10.18
C ILE A 68 -9.98 7.72 10.44
N GLU A 69 -10.84 6.71 10.57
CA GLU A 69 -10.40 5.32 10.72
C GLU A 69 -9.73 4.80 9.45
N PHE A 70 -8.60 4.12 9.61
CA PHE A 70 -7.88 3.47 8.52
C PHE A 70 -7.23 2.16 8.96
N GLY A 71 -6.79 1.35 8.00
CA GLY A 71 -6.08 0.10 8.24
C GLY A 71 -4.95 -0.13 7.23
N ILE A 72 -3.82 -0.65 7.71
CA ILE A 72 -2.69 -1.06 6.89
C ILE A 72 -2.61 -2.58 6.96
N TYR A 73 -2.95 -3.24 5.87
CA TYR A 73 -3.08 -4.69 5.79
C TYR A 73 -1.91 -5.28 5.01
N PHE A 74 -1.27 -6.29 5.59
CA PHE A 74 -0.10 -6.90 4.98
C PHE A 74 -0.08 -8.40 5.22
N GLU A 75 0.61 -9.13 4.35
CA GLU A 75 0.95 -10.53 4.60
C GLU A 75 2.19 -10.60 5.49
N ALA A 76 2.09 -11.25 6.66
CA ALA A 76 3.23 -11.43 7.55
C ALA A 76 4.26 -12.39 6.96
N LYS A 77 5.55 -12.04 7.08
CA LYS A 77 6.67 -12.93 6.78
C LYS A 77 7.16 -13.67 8.02
N PRO A 78 7.61 -14.92 7.88
CA PRO A 78 8.72 -15.42 8.67
C PRO A 78 10.01 -14.72 8.17
N LYS A 79 10.59 -13.84 9.00
CA LYS A 79 11.94 -13.23 8.82
C LYS A 79 12.12 -12.15 7.73
N THR A 80 11.54 -10.97 8.01
CA THR A 80 11.97 -9.61 7.57
C THR A 80 12.12 -9.34 6.07
N ILE A 81 11.17 -8.59 5.50
CA ILE A 81 11.39 -7.28 4.85
C ILE A 81 10.10 -6.53 5.19
N GLU A 82 10.17 -5.55 6.09
CA GLU A 82 9.06 -4.63 6.31
C GLU A 82 8.74 -3.92 4.98
N PRO A 83 7.47 -3.60 4.69
CA PRO A 83 7.14 -2.89 3.45
C PRO A 83 8.02 -1.64 3.34
N PRO A 84 8.47 -1.24 2.12
CA PRO A 84 9.24 -0.01 1.92
C PRO A 84 8.69 1.18 2.71
N ASP A 85 7.36 1.25 2.80
CA ASP A 85 6.58 2.25 3.54
C ASP A 85 7.00 2.40 5.01
N ALA A 86 7.46 1.34 5.67
CA ALA A 86 7.88 1.33 7.08
C ALA A 86 9.11 2.22 7.37
N TYR A 87 9.82 2.67 6.33
CA TYR A 87 10.91 3.62 6.47
C TYR A 87 10.43 5.08 6.63
N MET A 88 9.13 5.35 6.55
CA MET A 88 8.54 6.66 6.86
C MET A 88 8.06 6.70 8.32
N THR A 89 8.39 7.78 9.04
CA THR A 89 8.04 7.90 10.47
C THR A 89 6.52 7.85 10.71
N GLY A 90 5.72 8.46 9.83
CA GLY A 90 4.25 8.45 9.96
C GLY A 90 3.63 7.06 9.85
N VAL A 91 4.23 6.19 9.05
CA VAL A 91 3.80 4.79 8.89
C VAL A 91 4.02 4.00 10.19
N LEU A 92 5.15 4.21 10.89
CA LEU A 92 5.38 3.59 12.20
C LEU A 92 4.57 4.22 13.33
N ARG A 93 4.23 5.50 13.25
CA ARG A 93 3.25 6.11 14.19
C ARG A 93 1.86 5.46 14.07
N ALA A 94 1.58 4.82 12.93
CA ALA A 94 0.34 4.11 12.67
C ALA A 94 0.38 2.61 13.02
N LEU A 95 1.38 2.10 13.75
CA LEU A 95 1.49 0.66 14.10
C LEU A 95 0.24 0.05 14.74
N SER A 96 -0.56 0.85 15.47
CA SER A 96 -1.85 0.40 16.02
C SER A 96 -2.87 -0.01 14.96
N GLU A 97 -2.72 0.49 13.73
CA GLU A 97 -3.62 0.24 12.59
C GLU A 97 -3.10 -0.86 11.65
N TRP A 98 -1.96 -1.47 11.99
CA TRP A 98 -1.38 -2.57 11.21
C TRP A 98 -2.09 -3.88 11.51
N ARG A 99 -2.48 -4.58 10.45
CA ARG A 99 -3.33 -5.76 10.50
C ARG A 99 -2.83 -6.80 9.50
N LEU A 100 -3.01 -8.08 9.82
CA LEU A 100 -2.74 -9.14 8.86
C LEU A 100 -3.78 -9.14 7.75
N PHE A 101 -3.40 -9.58 6.55
CA PHE A 101 -4.33 -9.69 5.42
C PHE A 101 -5.56 -10.58 5.72
N ASP A 102 -5.46 -11.58 6.59
CA ASP A 102 -6.63 -12.33 7.03
C ASP A 102 -7.66 -11.47 7.78
N GLN A 103 -7.23 -10.44 8.51
CA GLN A 103 -8.13 -9.48 9.15
C GLN A 103 -8.83 -8.59 8.12
N PHE A 104 -8.16 -8.23 7.02
CA PHE A 104 -8.81 -7.54 5.89
C PHE A 104 -10.00 -8.35 5.39
N LYS A 105 -9.81 -9.66 5.16
CA LYS A 105 -10.86 -10.56 4.68
C LYS A 105 -12.03 -10.67 5.65
N ILE A 106 -11.75 -10.79 6.95
CA ILE A 106 -12.78 -10.84 8.00
C ILE A 106 -13.57 -9.52 8.05
N GLN A 107 -12.86 -8.38 8.06
CA GLN A 107 -13.51 -7.06 8.12
C GLN A 107 -14.32 -6.77 6.86
N ALA A 108 -13.80 -7.10 5.67
CA ALA A 108 -14.53 -6.95 4.41
C ALA A 108 -15.82 -7.77 4.39
N LYS A 109 -15.75 -9.04 4.79
CA LYS A 109 -16.90 -9.93 4.88
C LYS A 109 -17.99 -9.37 5.82
N ASN A 110 -17.57 -8.74 6.92
CA ASN A 110 -18.47 -8.19 7.92
C ASN A 110 -18.89 -6.73 7.66
N GLY A 111 -18.46 -6.12 6.54
CA GLY A 111 -18.76 -4.71 6.25
C GLY A 111 -18.07 -3.72 7.20
N GLN A 112 -16.97 -4.13 7.85
CA GLN A 112 -16.23 -3.41 8.89
C GLN A 112 -14.87 -2.89 8.41
N LEU A 113 -14.63 -2.82 7.10
CA LEU A 113 -13.44 -2.13 6.61
C LEU A 113 -13.51 -0.65 6.98
N PRO A 114 -12.39 -0.06 7.42
CA PRO A 114 -12.33 1.36 7.73
C PRO A 114 -12.44 2.22 6.47
N ALA A 115 -12.59 3.53 6.63
CA ALA A 115 -12.74 4.47 5.52
C ALA A 115 -11.56 4.42 4.52
N PHE A 116 -10.36 4.08 4.99
CA PHE A 116 -9.19 3.87 4.15
C PHE A 116 -8.48 2.55 4.48
N SER A 117 -8.29 1.69 3.48
CA SER A 117 -7.59 0.40 3.64
C SER A 117 -6.43 0.31 2.66
N TRP A 118 -5.20 0.26 3.18
CA TRP A 118 -3.99 0.06 2.37
C TRP A 118 -3.56 -1.40 2.42
N VAL A 119 -3.67 -2.11 1.29
CA VAL A 119 -3.32 -3.53 1.20
C VAL A 119 -1.95 -3.68 0.54
N ILE A 120 -1.01 -4.26 1.25
CA ILE A 120 0.36 -4.48 0.80
C ILE A 120 0.58 -5.98 0.57
N PRO A 121 0.73 -6.43 -0.68
CA PRO A 121 1.03 -7.84 -0.97
C PRO A 121 2.42 -8.22 -0.47
N ASN A 122 2.63 -9.51 -0.21
CA ASN A 122 3.97 -10.04 0.02
C ASN A 122 4.83 -9.83 -1.23
N HIS A 123 6.08 -9.37 -1.07
CA HIS A 123 7.04 -9.17 -2.16
C HIS A 123 7.07 -10.34 -3.17
N ILE A 124 7.04 -11.60 -2.72
CA ILE A 124 7.09 -12.78 -3.62
C ILE A 124 5.80 -12.95 -4.42
N SER A 125 4.67 -12.50 -3.85
CA SER A 125 3.34 -12.52 -4.45
C SER A 125 3.01 -11.17 -5.12
N THR A 126 3.97 -10.61 -5.86
CA THR A 126 3.80 -9.36 -6.61
C THR A 126 4.21 -9.52 -8.07
N ASP A 127 3.90 -8.51 -8.88
CA ASP A 127 4.37 -8.40 -10.26
C ASP A 127 5.82 -7.88 -10.36
N HIS A 128 6.53 -7.75 -9.25
CA HIS A 128 7.92 -7.30 -9.27
C HIS A 128 8.77 -8.23 -10.15
N PRO A 129 9.69 -7.70 -10.98
CA PRO A 129 10.57 -8.50 -11.79
C PRO A 129 11.26 -9.62 -10.99
N CYS A 130 11.44 -10.78 -11.62
CA CYS A 130 11.95 -12.02 -11.03
C CYS A 130 10.97 -12.82 -10.16
N ASN A 131 9.77 -12.30 -9.87
CA ASN A 131 8.69 -13.10 -9.29
C ASN A 131 7.76 -13.67 -10.37
N ASP A 132 6.94 -14.64 -9.98
CA ASP A 132 5.87 -15.16 -10.83
C ASP A 132 4.68 -14.19 -10.82
N ILE A 133 4.46 -13.50 -11.94
CA ILE A 133 3.36 -12.54 -12.11
C ILE A 133 1.98 -13.16 -11.81
N ARG A 134 1.82 -14.48 -11.95
CA ARG A 134 0.55 -15.16 -11.64
C ARG A 134 0.21 -15.06 -10.16
N LEU A 135 1.21 -14.99 -9.28
CA LEU A 135 1.01 -14.80 -7.85
C LEU A 135 0.51 -13.39 -7.54
N GLY A 136 1.09 -12.36 -8.18
CA GLY A 136 0.60 -10.98 -8.08
C GLY A 136 -0.83 -10.82 -8.60
N GLU A 137 -1.14 -11.44 -9.75
CA GLU A 137 -2.52 -11.47 -10.27
C GLU A 137 -3.48 -12.22 -9.33
N ALA A 138 -3.03 -13.29 -8.67
CA ALA A 138 -3.83 -14.03 -7.70
C ALA A 138 -4.19 -13.18 -6.47
N VAL A 139 -3.24 -12.40 -5.93
CA VAL A 139 -3.52 -11.48 -4.82
C VAL A 139 -4.53 -10.41 -5.23
N GLN A 140 -4.37 -9.80 -6.40
CA GLN A 140 -5.32 -8.81 -6.90
C GLN A 140 -6.74 -9.41 -7.08
N LYS A 141 -6.81 -10.65 -7.56
CA LYS A 141 -8.08 -11.39 -7.66
C LYS A 141 -8.70 -11.63 -6.28
N GLU A 142 -7.93 -12.10 -5.30
CA GLU A 142 -8.44 -12.35 -3.94
C GLU A 142 -9.00 -11.08 -3.30
N VAL A 143 -8.27 -9.95 -3.39
CA VAL A 143 -8.75 -8.65 -2.91
C VAL A 143 -10.07 -8.26 -3.59
N TYR A 144 -10.15 -8.39 -4.92
CA TYR A 144 -11.37 -8.09 -5.66
C TYR A 144 -12.56 -8.97 -5.22
N GLU A 145 -12.37 -10.29 -5.12
CA GLU A 145 -13.44 -11.22 -4.75
C GLU A 145 -13.93 -10.99 -3.31
N VAL A 146 -13.03 -10.69 -2.39
CA VAL A 146 -13.33 -10.34 -0.99
C VAL A 146 -14.18 -9.06 -0.92
N LEU A 147 -13.79 -8.02 -1.66
CA LEU A 147 -14.55 -6.76 -1.71
C LEU A 147 -15.90 -6.94 -2.40
N ARG A 148 -15.94 -7.67 -3.52
CA ARG A 148 -17.14 -7.89 -4.32
C ARG A 148 -18.21 -8.68 -3.57
N ALA A 149 -17.80 -9.56 -2.66
CA ALA A 149 -18.68 -10.33 -1.79
C ALA A 149 -19.17 -9.54 -0.56
N SER A 150 -18.57 -8.38 -0.26
CA SER A 150 -18.99 -7.53 0.86
C SER A 150 -20.30 -6.81 0.57
N GLU A 151 -21.12 -6.62 1.60
CA GLU A 151 -22.30 -5.73 1.54
C GLU A 151 -21.94 -4.27 1.22
N LYS A 152 -20.68 -3.86 1.49
CA LYS A 152 -20.16 -2.51 1.22
C LYS A 152 -19.62 -2.34 -0.19
N TRP A 153 -19.71 -3.34 -1.08
CA TRP A 153 -19.18 -3.28 -2.44
C TRP A 153 -19.61 -2.01 -3.19
N ASN A 154 -20.91 -1.69 -3.17
CA ASN A 154 -21.46 -0.54 -3.90
C ASN A 154 -21.06 0.83 -3.32
N SER A 155 -20.44 0.85 -2.13
CA SER A 155 -19.91 2.05 -1.49
C SER A 155 -18.39 1.98 -1.28
N THR A 156 -17.70 1.13 -2.03
CA THR A 156 -16.24 0.95 -1.95
C THR A 156 -15.58 1.32 -3.27
N LEU A 157 -14.53 2.14 -3.22
CA LEU A 157 -13.62 2.34 -4.35
C LEU A 157 -12.44 1.37 -4.19
N PHE A 158 -12.28 0.44 -5.12
CA PHE A 158 -11.07 -0.37 -5.23
C PHE A 158 -10.10 0.27 -6.23
N PHE A 159 -8.96 0.74 -5.73
CA PHE A 159 -7.89 1.30 -6.54
C PHE A 159 -6.65 0.39 -6.49
N SER A 160 -6.22 -0.10 -7.64
CA SER A 160 -5.03 -0.96 -7.77
C SER A 160 -3.99 -0.28 -8.64
N LEU A 161 -2.78 -0.18 -8.13
CA LEU A 161 -1.64 0.45 -8.77
C LEU A 161 -0.40 -0.46 -8.65
N SER A 162 0.47 -0.39 -9.65
CA SER A 162 1.77 -1.08 -9.65
C SER A 162 2.85 0.01 -9.72
N MET A 163 3.77 0.04 -8.76
CA MET A 163 4.85 1.03 -8.62
C MET A 163 6.22 0.41 -8.78
#